data_AF-A0A3M6YT31-F1
#
_entry.id   AF-A0A3M6YT31-F1
#
_cell.length_a   1.000
_cell.length_b   1.000
_cell.length_c   1.000
_cell.angle_alpha   90.00
_cell.angle_beta   90.00
_cell.angle_gamma   90.00
#
_symmetry.space_group_name_H-M   'P 1'
#
loop_
_entity.id
_entity.type
_entity.pdbx_description
1 polymer ?
#
loop_
_entity_poly.entity_id
_entity_poly.type
_entity_poly.pdbx_seq_one_letter_code
_entity_poly.pdbx_strand_id
1 'polypeptide(L)'
;MATQHPTDPTSTATESNDGAVDTAPITNTLERRNSLEKALQHRPDEQDLKDRHILLDTTAAPALQAKAAELERQRVMDNLRKVG
;
A
#
# COMPACT_ATOMS: atom_id res chain seq x y z
N MET A 1 43.42 -27.87 13.04
CA MET A 1 42.22 -28.52 12.50
C MET A 1 41.46 -27.48 11.68
N ALA A 2 41.53 -27.57 10.35
CA ALA A 2 40.77 -26.71 9.45
C ALA A 2 39.83 -27.62 8.64
N THR A 3 38.54 -27.58 8.93
CA THR A 3 37.52 -28.26 8.12
C THR A 3 37.18 -27.34 6.95
N GLN A 4 37.64 -27.74 5.76
CA GLN A 4 37.10 -27.29 4.48
C GLN A 4 35.73 -27.98 4.29
N HIS A 5 34.73 -27.24 3.83
CA HIS A 5 33.48 -27.81 3.31
C HIS A 5 33.35 -27.37 1.84
N PRO A 6 33.44 -28.29 0.87
CA PRO A 6 33.01 -28.05 -0.49
C PRO A 6 31.59 -28.63 -0.67
N THR A 7 30.67 -27.88 -1.28
CA THR A 7 29.64 -28.40 -2.20
C THR A 7 28.76 -27.27 -2.78
N ASP A 8 28.90 -27.14 -4.10
CA ASP A 8 27.94 -26.80 -5.14
C ASP A 8 27.26 -25.41 -5.28
N PRO A 9 27.30 -24.84 -6.50
CA PRO A 9 26.58 -23.63 -6.89
C PRO A 9 25.11 -23.98 -7.17
N THR A 10 24.25 -23.87 -6.16
CA THR A 10 22.80 -23.82 -6.41
C THR A 10 22.40 -22.38 -6.71
N SER A 11 22.16 -22.11 -8.01
CA SER A 11 21.34 -21.00 -8.48
C SER A 11 20.09 -20.88 -7.62
N THR A 12 20.03 -19.85 -6.80
CA THR A 12 18.77 -19.30 -6.33
C THR A 12 18.74 -17.88 -6.87
N ALA A 13 17.94 -17.69 -7.92
CA ALA A 13 17.63 -16.40 -8.50
C ALA A 13 17.20 -15.44 -7.39
N THR A 14 18.13 -14.56 -7.01
CA THR A 14 17.84 -13.42 -6.15
C THR A 14 17.61 -12.26 -7.11
N GLU A 15 16.35 -12.07 -7.49
CA GLU A 15 15.90 -10.88 -8.19
C GLU A 15 16.33 -9.66 -7.38
N SER A 16 17.36 -9.00 -7.89
CA SER A 16 17.99 -7.85 -7.29
C SER A 16 17.12 -6.64 -7.57
N ASN A 17 16.15 -6.36 -6.69
CA ASN A 17 15.64 -4.99 -6.52
C ASN A 17 16.45 -4.32 -5.40
N ASP A 18 17.77 -4.31 -5.60
CA ASP A 18 18.70 -3.51 -4.80
C ASP A 18 18.46 -2.05 -5.17
N GLY A 19 18.19 -1.22 -4.16
CA GLY A 19 17.71 0.15 -4.30
C GLY A 19 18.70 1.08 -4.98
N ALA A 20 18.73 1.02 -6.32
CA ALA A 20 19.36 2.02 -7.16
C ALA A 20 18.57 3.33 -7.02
N VAL A 21 18.85 4.07 -5.96
CA VAL A 21 18.38 5.43 -5.75
C VAL A 21 18.96 6.30 -6.87
N ASP A 22 18.11 6.61 -7.85
CA ASP A 22 18.42 7.56 -8.90
C ASP A 22 18.73 8.92 -8.27
N THR A 23 20.02 9.23 -8.25
CA THR A 23 20.57 10.47 -7.69
C THR A 23 20.73 11.54 -8.78
N ALA A 24 20.23 11.29 -10.00
CA ALA A 24 20.26 12.27 -11.05
C ALA A 24 19.54 13.56 -10.60
N PRO A 25 20.12 14.73 -10.88
CA PRO A 25 19.47 15.99 -10.58
C PRO A 25 18.12 16.04 -11.28
N ILE A 26 17.08 16.47 -10.54
CA ILE A 26 15.73 16.61 -11.07
C ILE A 26 15.75 17.75 -12.10
N THR A 27 16.07 17.46 -13.35
CA THR A 27 16.34 18.48 -14.38
C THR A 27 15.09 19.21 -14.83
N ASN A 28 13.91 18.60 -14.66
CA ASN A 28 12.64 19.12 -15.15
C ASN A 28 11.72 19.61 -14.01
N THR A 29 12.19 20.59 -13.24
CA THR A 29 11.47 21.11 -12.07
C THR A 29 10.25 21.95 -12.43
N LEU A 30 10.24 22.61 -13.58
CA LEU A 30 9.15 23.48 -14.03
C LEU A 30 7.95 22.67 -14.51
N GLU A 31 8.16 21.67 -15.40
CA GLU A 31 7.04 20.83 -15.87
C GLU A 31 6.48 19.97 -14.75
N ARG A 32 7.33 19.48 -13.84
CA ARG A 32 6.89 18.79 -12.62
C ARG A 32 5.97 19.67 -11.78
N ARG A 33 6.33 20.94 -11.58
CA ARG A 33 5.49 21.92 -10.86
C ARG A 33 4.15 22.15 -11.56
N ASN A 34 4.17 22.36 -12.88
CA ASN A 34 2.94 22.55 -13.65
C ASN A 34 2.02 21.32 -13.61
N SER A 35 2.58 20.11 -13.73
CA SER A 35 1.84 18.85 -13.64
C SER A 35 1.23 18.64 -12.24
N LEU A 36 2.02 18.89 -11.19
CA LEU A 36 1.56 18.80 -9.81
C LEU A 36 0.45 19.81 -9.52
N GLU A 37 0.61 21.07 -9.94
CA GLU A 37 -0.40 22.10 -9.75
C GLU A 37 -1.72 21.73 -10.44
N LYS A 38 -1.66 21.23 -11.67
CA LYS A 38 -2.83 20.70 -12.37
C LYS A 38 -3.45 19.52 -11.62
N ALA A 39 -2.65 18.58 -11.14
CA ALA A 39 -3.15 17.41 -10.39
C ALA A 39 -3.82 17.81 -9.06
N LEU A 40 -3.30 18.84 -8.38
CA LEU A 40 -3.88 19.38 -7.15
C LEU A 40 -5.18 20.15 -7.42
N GLN A 41 -5.28 20.87 -8.54
CA GLN A 41 -6.51 21.56 -8.95
C GLN A 41 -7.67 20.58 -9.24
N HIS A 42 -7.36 19.40 -9.78
CA HIS A 42 -8.34 18.35 -10.06
C HIS A 42 -8.42 17.32 -8.93
N ARG A 43 -7.94 17.65 -7.73
CA ARG A 43 -7.96 16.73 -6.59
C ARG A 43 -9.43 16.48 -6.21
N PRO A 44 -9.93 15.23 -6.27
CA PRO A 44 -11.29 14.91 -5.86
C PRO A 44 -11.44 15.08 -4.35
N ASP A 45 -12.64 15.47 -3.92
CA ASP A 45 -12.98 15.61 -2.51
C ASP A 45 -13.07 14.25 -1.80
N GLU A 46 -13.01 14.27 -0.47
CA GLU A 46 -13.09 13.03 0.32
C GLU A 46 -14.38 12.26 0.04
N GLN A 47 -15.49 12.98 -0.19
CA GLN A 47 -16.79 12.39 -0.54
C GLN A 47 -16.74 11.71 -1.91
N ASP A 48 -16.18 12.35 -2.94
CA ASP A 48 -15.99 11.74 -4.25
C ASP A 48 -15.10 10.48 -4.18
N LEU A 49 -14.10 10.48 -3.31
CA LEU A 49 -13.27 9.29 -3.09
C LEU A 49 -14.04 8.15 -2.43
N LYS A 50 -14.97 8.45 -1.54
CA LYS A 50 -15.85 7.45 -0.89
C LYS A 50 -16.89 6.90 -1.85
N ASP A 51 -17.53 7.78 -2.64
CA ASP A 51 -18.51 7.41 -3.66
C ASP A 51 -17.92 6.49 -4.72
N ARG A 52 -16.63 6.70 -5.06
CA ARG A 52 -15.89 5.82 -5.98
C ARG A 52 -15.33 4.56 -5.31
N HIS A 53 -15.64 4.30 -4.04
CA HIS A 53 -15.11 3.19 -3.23
C HIS A 53 -13.57 3.13 -3.15
N ILE A 54 -12.90 4.28 -3.33
CA ILE A 54 -11.44 4.40 -3.21
C ILE A 54 -11.04 4.71 -1.78
N LEU A 55 -11.81 5.58 -1.12
CA LEU A 55 -11.67 5.85 0.31
C LEU A 55 -12.78 5.12 1.06
N LEU A 56 -12.41 4.31 2.04
CA LEU A 56 -13.39 3.64 2.87
C LEU A 56 -14.02 4.65 3.83
N ASP A 57 -15.33 4.57 4.03
CA ASP A 57 -16.11 5.47 4.87
C ASP A 57 -15.95 5.16 6.38
N THR A 58 -14.70 4.99 6.81
CA THR A 58 -14.35 4.63 8.17
C THR A 58 -13.42 5.66 8.79
N THR A 59 -13.64 5.96 10.06
CA THR A 59 -12.76 6.80 10.87
C THR A 59 -11.53 6.05 11.37
N ALA A 60 -11.45 4.73 11.12
CA ALA A 60 -10.30 3.93 11.48
C ALA A 60 -9.08 4.29 10.62
N ALA A 61 -7.92 4.39 11.29
CA ALA A 61 -6.64 4.59 10.62
C ALA A 61 -6.41 3.50 9.55
N PRO A 62 -5.70 3.80 8.43
CA PRO A 62 -5.50 2.87 7.31
C PRO A 62 -5.04 1.47 7.73
N ALA A 63 -4.13 1.38 8.70
CA ALA A 63 -3.61 0.11 9.20
C ALA A 63 -4.65 -0.75 9.95
N LEU A 64 -5.72 -0.15 10.48
CA LEU A 64 -6.73 -0.81 11.30
C LEU A 64 -8.03 -1.11 10.53
N GLN A 65 -8.20 -0.57 9.33
CA GLN A 65 -9.45 -0.71 8.55
C GLN A 65 -9.84 -2.17 8.34
N ALA A 66 -8.87 -3.03 8.01
CA ALA A 66 -9.11 -4.46 7.83
C ALA A 66 -9.64 -5.13 9.11
N LYS A 67 -9.10 -4.76 10.28
CA LYS A 67 -9.54 -5.31 11.57
C LYS A 67 -10.91 -4.79 11.98
N ALA A 68 -11.20 -3.52 11.69
CA ALA A 68 -12.52 -2.95 11.94
C ALA A 68 -13.61 -3.63 11.09
N ALA A 69 -13.33 -3.87 9.81
CA ALA A 69 -14.24 -4.57 8.91
C ALA A 69 -14.52 -6.02 9.37
N GLU A 70 -13.47 -6.74 9.78
CA GLU A 70 -13.62 -8.10 10.31
C GLU A 70 -14.47 -8.13 11.60
N LEU A 71 -14.23 -7.19 12.51
CA LEU A 71 -15.01 -7.08 13.75
C LEU A 71 -16.49 -6.79 13.45
N GLU A 72 -16.78 -5.90 12.51
CA GLU A 72 -18.15 -5.58 12.11
C GLU A 72 -18.86 -6.81 11.53
N ARG A 73 -18.18 -7.56 10.66
CA ARG A 73 -18.71 -8.81 10.11
C ARG A 73 -19.03 -9.83 11.21
N GLN A 74 -18.14 -10.00 12.18
CA GLN A 74 -18.37 -10.91 13.32
C GLN A 74 -19.58 -10.48 14.15
N ARG A 75 -19.70 -9.18 14.45
CA ARG A 75 -20.85 -8.63 15.18
C ARG A 75 -22.17 -8.85 14.46
N VAL A 76 -22.22 -8.67 13.15
CA VAL A 76 -23.42 -8.93 12.35
C VAL A 76 -23.77 -10.42 12.39
N MET A 77 -22.79 -11.31 12.21
CA MET A 77 -23.02 -12.76 12.29
C MET A 77 -23.54 -13.20 13.66
N ASP A 78 -22.96 -12.68 14.74
CA ASP A 78 -23.39 -13.00 16.10
C ASP A 78 -24.80 -12.48 16.40
N ASN A 79 -25.15 -11.27 15.93
CA ASN A 79 -26.50 -10.73 16.05
C ASN A 79 -27.52 -11.59 15.30
N LEU A 80 -27.22 -12.01 14.07
CA LEU A 80 -28.11 -12.87 13.28
C LEU A 80 -28.34 -14.22 13.95
N ARG A 81 -27.31 -14.81 14.55
CA ARG A 81 -27.40 -16.08 15.29
C ARG A 81 -28.20 -15.99 16.58
N LYS A 82 -28.32 -14.81 17.17
CA LYS A 82 -28.98 -14.60 18.46
C LYS A 82 -30.48 -14.30 18.33
N VAL A 83 -30.93 -13.87 17.15
CA VAL A 83 -32.32 -13.49 16.89
C VAL A 83 -33.12 -14.60 16.17
N GLY A 84 -32.45 -15.57 15.55
CA GLY A 84 -33.07 -16.78 14.97
C GLY A 84 -33.06 -17.96 15.94
#